data_AF-A0AA36MPX8-F1
#
_entry.id   AF-A0AA36MPX8-F1
#
_cell.length_a   1.000
_cell.length_b   1.000
_cell.length_c   1.000
_cell.angle_alpha   90.00
_cell.angle_beta   90.00
_cell.angle_gamma   90.00
#
_symmetry.space_group_name_H-M   'P 1'
#
loop_
_entity.id
_entity.type
_entity.pdbx_description
1 polymer ?
#
loop_
_entity_poly.entity_id
_entity_poly.type
_entity_poly.pdbx_seq_one_letter_code
_entity_poly.pdbx_strand_id
1 'polypeptide(L)'
;MAALSLILEERKRQSGQAQRESFSSKVRLVADPTTSVADLAKVFRQYLEHHKSEDLWALICPPPSGPHSYSWQTSPQPQWLAKTAGLLYDLLALAPNSKLASKKVLSSLDLLCKNKVLWLPPNRQPQATMDRLDTTVRILLAMLRSLKMSEELRSKCWRLLGREEQVMLEIALDKLQLPPGYCPESQIKGGEEDSGQEIQAAPMPGDLVIFSP
;
A
#
# COMPACT_ATOMS: atom_id res chain seq x y z
N MET A 1 40.23 -30.48 -22.77
CA MET A 1 40.17 -29.72 -21.50
C MET A 1 40.16 -28.20 -21.72
N ALA A 2 41.00 -27.62 -22.59
CA ALA A 2 41.08 -26.16 -22.79
C ALA A 2 39.83 -25.46 -23.38
N ALA A 3 39.06 -26.14 -24.24
CA ALA A 3 37.87 -25.55 -24.87
C ALA A 3 36.70 -25.36 -23.90
N LEU A 4 36.53 -26.27 -22.93
CA LEU A 4 35.43 -26.24 -21.96
C LEU A 4 35.63 -25.14 -20.90
N SER A 5 36.89 -24.92 -20.51
CA SER A 5 37.27 -23.80 -19.63
C SER A 5 37.04 -22.45 -20.28
N LEU A 6 37.32 -22.31 -21.58
CA LEU A 6 37.04 -21.08 -22.34
C LEU A 6 35.53 -20.80 -22.44
N ILE A 7 34.71 -21.83 -22.68
CA ILE A 7 33.24 -21.67 -22.74
C ILE A 7 32.65 -21.32 -21.36
N LEU A 8 33.20 -21.88 -20.28
CA LEU A 8 32.79 -21.56 -18.90
C LEU A 8 33.19 -20.14 -18.48
N GLU A 9 34.37 -19.67 -18.87
CA GLU A 9 34.77 -18.27 -18.64
C GLU A 9 33.92 -17.29 -19.46
N GLU A 10 33.66 -17.59 -20.73
CA GLU A 10 32.81 -16.72 -21.57
C GLU A 10 31.38 -16.67 -21.02
N ARG A 11 30.81 -17.80 -20.57
CA ARG A 11 29.51 -17.80 -19.87
C ARG A 11 29.56 -17.01 -18.56
N LYS A 12 30.60 -17.15 -17.73
CA LYS A 12 30.73 -16.37 -16.49
C LYS A 12 30.85 -14.87 -16.75
N ARG A 13 31.55 -14.49 -17.82
CA ARG A 13 31.71 -13.09 -18.24
C ARG A 13 30.40 -12.51 -18.75
N GLN A 14 29.64 -13.28 -19.53
CA GLN A 14 28.30 -12.92 -19.99
C GLN A 14 27.29 -12.82 -18.84
N SER A 15 27.32 -13.75 -17.87
CA SER A 15 26.50 -13.65 -16.64
C SER A 15 26.85 -12.43 -15.79
N GLY A 16 28.14 -12.07 -15.71
CA GLY A 16 28.61 -10.88 -15.00
C GLY A 16 28.31 -9.55 -15.70
N GLN A 17 28.23 -9.53 -17.04
CA GLN A 17 27.82 -8.37 -17.81
C GLN A 17 26.30 -8.18 -17.81
N ALA A 18 25.51 -9.26 -17.91
CA ALA A 18 24.05 -9.20 -17.74
C ALA A 18 23.64 -8.72 -16.34
N GLN A 19 24.44 -9.03 -15.31
CA GLN A 19 24.25 -8.46 -13.96
C GLN A 19 24.64 -6.98 -13.85
N ARG A 20 25.55 -6.49 -14.69
CA ARG A 20 26.02 -5.09 -14.66
C ARG A 20 25.13 -4.13 -15.47
N GLU A 21 24.42 -4.63 -16.47
CA GLU A 21 23.50 -3.82 -17.29
C GLU A 21 22.13 -3.58 -16.60
N SER A 22 21.85 -4.23 -15.47
CA SER A 22 20.66 -3.99 -14.65
C SER A 22 20.86 -2.95 -13.53
N PHE A 23 21.80 -2.02 -13.68
CA PHE A 23 21.81 -0.78 -12.90
C PHE A 23 21.25 0.39 -13.72
N SER A 24 20.24 0.10 -14.55
CA SER A 24 19.34 1.11 -15.10
C SER A 24 18.93 2.06 -13.96
N SER A 25 19.21 3.35 -14.14
CA SER A 25 18.88 4.44 -13.24
C SER A 25 17.55 4.19 -12.52
N LYS A 26 17.59 4.02 -11.20
CA LYS A 26 16.42 3.71 -10.36
C LYS A 26 15.32 4.74 -10.63
N VAL A 27 14.22 4.31 -11.24
CA VAL A 27 13.12 5.20 -11.59
C VAL A 27 12.30 5.50 -10.33
N ARG A 28 12.25 6.78 -9.94
CA ARG A 28 11.40 7.23 -8.84
C ARG A 28 9.96 7.35 -9.31
N LEU A 29 9.03 6.79 -8.53
CA LEU A 29 7.60 6.96 -8.82
C LEU A 29 7.16 8.39 -8.51
N VAL A 30 6.52 9.01 -9.50
CA VAL A 30 5.90 10.34 -9.39
C VAL A 30 4.39 10.17 -9.43
N ALA A 31 3.67 10.91 -8.58
CA ALA A 31 2.20 10.89 -8.61
C ALA A 31 1.71 11.49 -9.92
N ASP A 32 0.67 10.91 -10.51
CA ASP A 32 0.11 11.42 -11.76
C ASP A 32 -0.48 12.83 -11.55
N PRO A 33 0.00 13.85 -12.30
CA PRO A 33 -0.55 15.20 -12.21
C PRO A 33 -2.02 15.27 -12.62
N THR A 34 -2.51 14.34 -13.46
CA THR A 34 -3.88 14.35 -14.00
C THR A 34 -4.95 13.87 -13.01
N THR A 35 -4.59 13.06 -12.01
CA THR A 35 -5.55 12.60 -10.99
C THR A 35 -6.19 13.78 -10.27
N SER A 36 -7.50 13.99 -10.38
CA SER A 36 -8.15 15.13 -9.73
C SER A 36 -8.50 14.85 -8.26
N VAL A 37 -8.71 15.91 -7.47
CA VAL A 37 -9.23 15.79 -6.10
C VAL A 37 -10.65 15.22 -6.10
N ALA A 38 -11.46 15.56 -7.11
CA ALA A 38 -12.82 15.08 -7.24
C ALA A 38 -12.88 13.57 -7.52
N ASP A 39 -11.97 13.04 -8.33
CA ASP A 39 -11.90 11.60 -8.62
C ASP A 39 -11.54 10.80 -7.36
N LEU A 40 -10.55 11.27 -6.58
CA LEU A 40 -10.20 10.65 -5.31
C LEU A 40 -11.36 10.69 -4.31
N ALA A 41 -12.02 11.84 -4.18
CA ALA A 41 -13.17 11.99 -3.31
C ALA A 41 -14.32 11.06 -3.73
N LYS A 42 -14.52 10.87 -5.03
CA LYS A 42 -15.51 9.93 -5.57
C LYS A 42 -15.19 8.49 -5.17
N VAL A 43 -13.93 8.05 -5.31
CA VAL A 43 -13.51 6.69 -4.91
C VAL A 43 -13.73 6.47 -3.41
N PHE A 44 -13.28 7.40 -2.55
CA PHE A 44 -13.48 7.27 -1.11
C PHE A 44 -14.97 7.27 -0.73
N ARG A 45 -15.79 8.11 -1.36
CA ARG A 45 -17.25 8.11 -1.16
C ARG A 45 -17.87 6.79 -1.53
N GLN A 46 -17.56 6.26 -2.73
CA GLN A 46 -18.12 4.99 -3.21
C GLN A 46 -17.74 3.84 -2.29
N TYR A 47 -16.52 3.85 -1.75
CA TYR A 47 -16.07 2.85 -0.77
C TYR A 47 -16.85 2.94 0.55
N LEU A 48 -17.05 4.15 1.07
CA LEU A 48 -17.86 4.40 2.27
C LEU A 48 -19.33 3.96 2.08
N GLU A 49 -19.93 4.31 0.94
CA GLU A 49 -21.31 3.94 0.57
C GLU A 49 -21.46 2.41 0.43
N HIS A 50 -20.51 1.74 -0.21
CA HIS A 50 -20.50 0.29 -0.36
C HIS A 50 -20.50 -0.42 1.01
N HIS A 51 -19.69 0.08 1.95
CA HIS A 51 -19.61 -0.45 3.31
C HIS A 51 -20.69 0.08 4.26
N LYS A 52 -21.56 0.98 3.80
CA LYS A 52 -22.60 1.65 4.62
C LYS A 52 -22.02 2.26 5.91
N SER A 53 -20.85 2.88 5.79
CA SER A 53 -20.12 3.47 6.91
C SER A 53 -19.70 4.89 6.57
N GLU A 54 -19.68 5.77 7.56
CA GLU A 54 -19.12 7.12 7.45
C GLU A 54 -17.69 7.18 8.03
N ASP A 55 -17.24 6.14 8.73
CA ASP A 55 -15.91 6.07 9.34
C ASP A 55 -14.93 5.33 8.42
N LEU A 56 -14.16 6.09 7.65
CA LEU A 56 -13.11 5.52 6.78
C LEU A 56 -12.01 4.83 7.59
N TRP A 57 -11.68 5.35 8.78
CA TRP A 57 -10.61 4.81 9.60
C TRP A 57 -10.93 3.38 10.02
N ALA A 58 -12.16 3.10 10.47
CA ALA A 58 -12.61 1.75 10.81
C ALA A 58 -12.46 0.75 9.64
N LEU A 59 -12.67 1.23 8.40
CA LEU A 59 -12.55 0.39 7.20
C LEU A 59 -11.10 0.13 6.80
N ILE A 60 -10.20 1.11 6.93
CA ILE A 60 -8.82 0.98 6.43
C ILE A 60 -7.78 0.69 7.50
N CYS A 61 -8.12 0.75 8.79
CA CYS A 61 -7.18 0.42 9.86
C CYS A 61 -6.73 -1.05 9.77
N PRO A 62 -5.53 -1.37 10.32
CA PRO A 62 -5.10 -2.75 10.44
C PRO A 62 -6.18 -3.62 11.10
N PRO A 63 -6.43 -4.85 10.62
CA PRO A 63 -7.27 -5.80 11.32
C PRO A 63 -6.65 -6.18 12.68
N PRO A 64 -7.40 -6.83 13.60
CA PRO A 64 -6.88 -7.24 14.92
C PRO A 64 -5.66 -8.17 14.85
N SER A 65 -5.55 -8.96 13.80
CA SER A 65 -4.40 -9.82 13.46
C SER A 65 -3.22 -9.06 12.82
N GLY A 66 -3.41 -7.79 12.52
CA GLY A 66 -2.44 -6.92 11.88
C GLY A 66 -1.44 -6.31 12.87
N PRO A 67 -0.54 -5.46 12.35
CA PRO A 67 0.48 -4.84 13.19
C PRO A 67 -0.11 -3.79 14.13
N HIS A 68 0.35 -3.80 15.38
CA HIS A 68 0.03 -2.77 16.38
C HIS A 68 0.64 -1.41 16.04
N SER A 69 1.76 -1.41 15.31
CA SER A 69 2.38 -0.19 14.80
C SER A 69 2.90 -0.42 13.39
N TYR A 70 2.83 0.61 12.55
CA TYR A 70 3.28 0.50 11.17
C TYR A 70 3.89 1.80 10.63
N SER A 71 4.71 1.64 9.59
CA SER A 71 5.45 2.68 8.90
C SER A 71 5.64 2.29 7.42
N TRP A 72 6.35 3.12 6.67
CA TRP A 72 6.73 2.82 5.28
C TRP A 72 7.58 1.56 5.10
N GLN A 73 8.19 1.07 6.19
CA GLN A 73 9.02 -0.13 6.20
C GLN A 73 8.23 -1.39 6.57
N THR A 74 6.95 -1.25 6.96
CA THR A 74 6.15 -2.40 7.36
C THR A 74 5.98 -3.37 6.20
N SER A 75 6.37 -4.63 6.43
CA SER A 75 6.20 -5.72 5.49
C SER A 75 4.72 -5.89 5.09
N PRO A 76 4.41 -6.31 3.85
CA PRO A 76 3.05 -6.54 3.41
C PRO A 76 2.27 -7.45 4.36
N GLN A 77 1.08 -6.98 4.75
CA GLN A 77 0.20 -7.70 5.67
C GLN A 77 -0.99 -8.26 4.89
N PRO A 78 -1.07 -9.59 4.66
CA PRO A 78 -2.02 -10.19 3.74
C PRO A 78 -3.47 -9.86 4.08
N GLN A 79 -3.87 -10.07 5.34
CA GLN A 79 -5.26 -9.85 5.78
C GLN A 79 -5.64 -8.36 5.75
N TRP A 80 -4.69 -7.46 5.98
CA TRP A 80 -4.94 -6.02 5.88
C TRP A 80 -5.13 -5.59 4.43
N LEU A 81 -4.31 -6.11 3.53
CA LEU A 81 -4.45 -5.89 2.09
C LEU A 81 -5.75 -6.47 1.56
N ALA A 82 -6.12 -7.69 1.97
CA ALA A 82 -7.40 -8.31 1.59
C ALA A 82 -8.59 -7.48 2.06
N LYS A 83 -8.60 -7.04 3.33
CA LYS A 83 -9.63 -6.14 3.90
C LYS A 83 -9.84 -4.87 3.06
N THR A 84 -8.76 -4.32 2.51
CA THR A 84 -8.76 -3.04 1.78
C THR A 84 -8.69 -3.20 0.26
N ALA A 85 -8.76 -4.43 -0.27
CA ALA A 85 -8.51 -4.73 -1.68
C ALA A 85 -9.43 -3.94 -2.63
N GLY A 86 -10.72 -3.81 -2.29
CA GLY A 86 -11.69 -3.04 -3.08
C GLY A 86 -11.29 -1.56 -3.23
N LEU A 87 -10.95 -0.90 -2.13
CA LEU A 87 -10.46 0.49 -2.16
C LEU A 87 -9.19 0.62 -3.00
N LEU A 88 -8.24 -0.31 -2.81
CA LEU A 88 -6.97 -0.28 -3.53
C LEU A 88 -7.17 -0.49 -5.03
N TYR A 89 -8.07 -1.38 -5.44
CA TYR A 89 -8.42 -1.62 -6.83
C TYR A 89 -8.97 -0.36 -7.51
N ASP A 90 -9.89 0.35 -6.86
CA ASP A 90 -10.47 1.59 -7.40
C ASP A 90 -9.45 2.74 -7.46
N LEU A 91 -8.60 2.86 -6.44
CA LEU A 91 -7.50 3.84 -6.46
C LEU A 91 -6.49 3.55 -7.57
N LEU A 92 -6.20 2.27 -7.85
CA LEU A 92 -5.32 1.88 -8.95
C LEU A 92 -5.92 2.16 -10.33
N ALA A 93 -7.25 2.27 -10.44
CA ALA A 93 -7.87 2.73 -11.69
C ALA A 93 -7.57 4.21 -11.98
N LEU A 94 -7.34 5.03 -10.94
CA LEU A 94 -6.96 6.44 -11.07
C LEU A 94 -5.45 6.66 -11.11
N ALA A 95 -4.70 5.86 -10.37
CA ALA A 95 -3.25 5.94 -10.28
C ALA A 95 -2.64 4.53 -10.45
N PRO A 96 -2.50 4.03 -11.69
CA PRO A 96 -1.98 2.68 -11.95
C PRO A 96 -0.59 2.45 -11.36
N ASN A 97 0.23 3.49 -11.24
CA ASN A 97 1.54 3.41 -10.61
C ASN A 97 1.49 3.39 -9.07
N SER A 98 0.31 3.39 -8.47
CA SER A 98 0.02 3.40 -7.02
C SER A 98 0.60 4.58 -6.23
N LYS A 99 1.07 5.64 -6.92
CA LYS A 99 1.62 6.83 -6.28
C LYS A 99 0.56 7.92 -6.23
N LEU A 100 0.11 8.24 -5.02
CA LEU A 100 -0.82 9.34 -4.78
C LEU A 100 -0.10 10.56 -4.21
N ALA A 101 -0.52 11.75 -4.63
CA ALA A 101 -0.06 13.01 -4.05
C ALA A 101 -0.79 13.27 -2.73
N SER A 102 -0.06 13.30 -1.60
CA SER A 102 -0.64 13.50 -0.26
C SER A 102 -1.56 14.72 -0.19
N LYS A 103 -1.14 15.86 -0.76
CA LYS A 103 -1.98 17.07 -0.84
C LYS A 103 -3.35 16.82 -1.50
N LYS A 104 -3.41 15.99 -2.55
CA LYS A 104 -4.66 15.66 -3.24
C LYS A 104 -5.53 14.72 -2.41
N VAL A 105 -4.91 13.73 -1.75
CA VAL A 105 -5.61 12.82 -0.83
C VAL A 105 -6.23 13.62 0.33
N LEU A 106 -5.44 14.44 1.02
CA LEU A 106 -5.91 15.30 2.11
C LEU A 106 -7.04 16.23 1.66
N SER A 107 -6.89 16.89 0.51
CA SER A 107 -7.94 17.77 -0.04
C SER A 107 -9.23 17.00 -0.36
N SER A 108 -9.11 15.74 -0.79
CA SER A 108 -10.27 14.90 -1.10
C SER A 108 -10.99 14.44 0.17
N LEU A 109 -10.25 14.12 1.24
CA LEU A 109 -10.82 13.77 2.55
C LEU A 109 -11.51 14.99 3.18
N ASP A 110 -10.87 16.16 3.13
CA ASP A 110 -11.46 17.43 3.59
C ASP A 110 -12.78 17.75 2.85
N LEU A 111 -12.83 17.54 1.54
CA LEU A 111 -14.05 17.68 0.75
C LEU A 111 -15.17 16.74 1.22
N LEU A 112 -14.85 15.49 1.59
CA LEU A 112 -15.85 14.54 2.12
C LEU A 112 -16.32 14.91 3.53
N CYS A 113 -15.43 15.41 4.38
CA CYS A 113 -15.82 15.92 5.70
C CYS A 113 -16.77 17.12 5.60
N LYS A 114 -16.45 18.10 4.73
CA LYS A 114 -17.31 19.27 4.48
C LYS A 114 -18.70 18.89 3.97
N ASN A 115 -18.77 17.84 3.15
CA ASN A 115 -20.02 17.29 2.63
C ASN A 115 -20.73 16.32 3.60
N LYS A 116 -20.21 16.14 4.82
CA LYS A 116 -20.77 15.22 5.84
C LYS A 116 -20.89 13.76 5.37
N VAL A 117 -20.00 13.34 4.47
CA VAL A 117 -19.90 11.95 4.02
C VAL A 117 -18.88 11.17 4.87
N LEU A 118 -17.82 11.86 5.29
CA LEU A 118 -16.76 11.30 6.12
C LEU A 118 -16.88 11.83 7.55
N TRP A 119 -17.10 10.93 8.49
CA TRP A 119 -17.07 11.21 9.92
C TRP A 119 -15.63 11.20 10.43
N LEU A 120 -15.31 12.17 11.29
CA LEU A 120 -14.04 12.22 12.04
C LEU A 120 -14.33 12.20 13.55
N PRO A 121 -13.53 11.48 14.35
CA PRO A 121 -13.73 11.42 15.79
C PRO A 121 -13.58 12.82 16.44
N PRO A 122 -14.55 13.27 17.26
CA PRO A 122 -14.48 14.60 17.89
C PRO A 122 -13.36 14.70 18.93
N ASN A 123 -12.94 13.57 19.50
CA ASN A 123 -11.92 13.50 20.54
C ASN A 123 -10.48 13.51 19.99
N ARG A 124 -10.31 13.65 18.67
CA ARG A 124 -8.99 13.71 18.02
C ARG A 124 -8.87 14.97 17.21
N GLN A 125 -7.64 15.45 17.06
CA GLN A 125 -7.37 16.56 16.16
C GLN A 125 -7.76 16.14 14.73
N PRO A 126 -8.65 16.88 14.04
CA PRO A 126 -9.13 16.51 12.71
C PRO A 126 -7.99 16.36 11.70
N GLN A 127 -7.04 17.29 11.71
CA GLN A 127 -5.88 17.27 10.81
C GLN A 127 -5.01 16.02 11.01
N ALA A 128 -4.66 15.70 12.26
CA ALA A 128 -3.87 14.50 12.55
C ALA A 128 -4.59 13.21 12.11
N THR A 129 -5.92 13.18 12.20
CA THR A 129 -6.72 12.04 11.72
C THR A 129 -6.69 11.94 10.19
N MET A 130 -6.80 13.07 9.48
CA MET A 130 -6.69 13.11 8.01
C MET A 130 -5.29 12.73 7.53
N ASP A 131 -4.24 13.22 8.18
CA ASP A 131 -2.84 12.88 7.87
C ASP A 131 -2.58 11.39 8.08
N ARG A 132 -3.18 10.83 9.13
CA ARG A 132 -3.13 9.40 9.41
C ARG A 132 -3.83 8.60 8.30
N LEU A 133 -5.05 8.97 7.91
CA LEU A 133 -5.78 8.33 6.81
C LEU A 133 -4.98 8.36 5.50
N ASP A 134 -4.46 9.53 5.11
CA ASP A 134 -3.61 9.70 3.93
C ASP A 134 -2.38 8.77 3.98
N THR A 135 -1.68 8.77 5.10
CA THR A 135 -0.48 7.94 5.27
C THR A 135 -0.81 6.46 5.19
N THR A 136 -1.89 6.01 5.84
CA THR A 136 -2.33 4.61 5.80
C THR A 136 -2.63 4.14 4.38
N VAL A 137 -3.42 4.91 3.61
CA VAL A 137 -3.75 4.56 2.22
C VAL A 137 -2.48 4.42 1.38
N ARG A 138 -1.54 5.36 1.52
CA ARG A 138 -0.29 5.33 0.75
C ARG A 138 0.65 4.20 1.19
N ILE A 139 0.62 3.79 2.46
CA ILE A 139 1.35 2.62 2.96
C ILE A 139 0.75 1.33 2.39
N LEU A 140 -0.56 1.18 2.35
CA LEU A 140 -1.22 0.01 1.73
C LEU A 140 -0.86 -0.14 0.25
N LEU A 141 -0.87 0.98 -0.50
CA LEU A 141 -0.39 1.00 -1.88
C LEU A 141 1.10 0.65 -1.99
N ALA A 142 1.93 1.02 -1.02
CA ALA A 142 3.33 0.61 -0.95
C ALA A 142 3.50 -0.89 -0.71
N MET A 143 2.69 -1.48 0.17
CA MET A 143 2.68 -2.92 0.41
C MET A 143 2.29 -3.70 -0.85
N LEU A 144 1.30 -3.23 -1.63
CA LEU A 144 0.95 -3.82 -2.92
C LEU A 144 2.13 -3.80 -3.91
N ARG A 145 2.89 -2.70 -3.97
CA ARG A 145 4.12 -2.65 -4.80
C ARG A 145 5.13 -3.71 -4.37
N SER A 146 5.36 -3.85 -3.07
CA SER A 146 6.28 -4.86 -2.54
C SER A 146 5.84 -6.29 -2.90
N LEU A 147 4.53 -6.57 -2.90
CA LEU A 147 4.01 -7.86 -3.36
C LEU A 147 4.20 -8.08 -4.86
N LYS A 148 3.97 -7.05 -5.70
CA LYS A 148 4.16 -7.16 -7.14
C LYS A 148 5.62 -7.41 -7.52
N MET A 149 6.55 -6.87 -6.74
CA MET A 149 7.99 -6.95 -7.00
C MET A 149 8.67 -8.22 -6.48
N SER A 150 8.02 -8.99 -5.60
CA SER A 150 8.63 -10.17 -4.99
C SER A 150 7.68 -11.36 -4.99
N GLU A 151 7.95 -12.34 -5.85
CA GLU A 151 7.18 -13.58 -5.90
C GLU A 151 7.28 -14.38 -4.61
N GLU A 152 8.42 -14.31 -3.91
CA GLU A 152 8.60 -14.95 -2.60
C GLU A 152 7.69 -14.33 -1.53
N LEU A 153 7.64 -12.99 -1.45
CA LEU A 153 6.74 -12.29 -0.52
C LEU A 153 5.28 -12.56 -0.88
N ARG A 154 4.94 -12.56 -2.18
CA ARG A 154 3.61 -12.92 -2.68
C ARG A 154 3.22 -14.34 -2.27
N SER A 155 4.08 -15.32 -2.52
CA SER A 155 3.84 -16.73 -2.15
C SER A 155 3.65 -16.90 -0.64
N LYS A 156 4.44 -16.19 0.18
CA LYS A 156 4.27 -16.19 1.64
C LYS A 156 2.92 -15.62 2.05
N CYS A 157 2.48 -14.52 1.44
CA CYS A 157 1.19 -13.90 1.73
C CYS A 157 0.01 -14.76 1.29
N TRP A 158 0.08 -15.40 0.12
CA TRP A 158 -1.03 -16.20 -0.43
C TRP A 158 -1.33 -17.40 0.47
N ARG A 159 -0.31 -18.01 1.09
CA ARG A 159 -0.50 -19.10 2.06
C ARG A 159 -1.32 -18.71 3.30
N LEU A 160 -1.46 -17.41 3.57
CA LEU A 160 -2.19 -16.89 4.73
C LEU A 160 -3.60 -16.38 4.37
N LEU A 161 -3.99 -16.46 3.11
CA LEU A 161 -5.24 -15.93 2.58
C LEU A 161 -6.14 -17.05 2.07
N GLY A 162 -7.45 -16.87 2.21
CA GLY A 162 -8.44 -17.68 1.54
C GLY A 162 -8.42 -17.48 0.02
N ARG A 163 -9.01 -18.41 -0.73
CA ARG A 163 -9.02 -18.37 -2.20
C ARG A 163 -9.68 -17.09 -2.75
N GLU A 164 -10.77 -16.65 -2.13
CA GLU A 164 -11.47 -15.43 -2.52
C GLU A 164 -10.59 -14.18 -2.33
N GLU A 165 -9.93 -14.07 -1.18
CA GLU A 165 -9.03 -12.97 -0.86
C GLU A 165 -7.81 -12.92 -1.80
N GLN A 166 -7.26 -14.09 -2.14
CA GLN A 166 -6.19 -14.20 -3.14
C GLN A 166 -6.65 -13.63 -4.48
N VAL A 167 -7.82 -14.05 -4.97
CA VAL A 167 -8.36 -13.57 -6.26
C VAL A 167 -8.60 -12.06 -6.24
N MET A 168 -9.17 -11.52 -5.16
CA MET A 168 -9.36 -10.07 -5.02
C MET A 168 -8.04 -9.30 -5.11
N LEU A 169 -7.00 -9.79 -4.45
CA LEU A 169 -5.67 -9.16 -4.50
C LEU A 169 -4.98 -9.34 -5.84
N GLU A 170 -5.14 -10.47 -6.52
CA GLU A 170 -4.64 -10.67 -7.88
C GLU A 170 -5.24 -9.65 -8.85
N ILE A 171 -6.56 -9.48 -8.82
CA ILE A 171 -7.27 -8.49 -9.64
C ILE A 171 -6.77 -7.07 -9.35
N ALA A 172 -6.49 -6.72 -8.09
CA ALA A 172 -5.87 -5.44 -7.73
C ALA A 172 -4.43 -5.32 -8.26
N LEU A 173 -3.62 -6.38 -8.10
CA LEU A 173 -2.23 -6.40 -8.58
C LEU A 173 -2.14 -6.29 -10.10
N ASP A 174 -3.11 -6.79 -10.86
CA ASP A 174 -3.14 -6.68 -12.32
C ASP A 174 -3.28 -5.23 -12.79
N LYS A 175 -4.00 -4.38 -12.05
CA LYS A 175 -4.10 -2.94 -12.33
C LYS A 175 -2.83 -2.16 -12.02
N LEU A 176 -1.97 -2.68 -11.15
CA LEU A 176 -0.74 -2.00 -10.74
C LEU A 176 0.28 -1.99 -11.88
N GLN A 177 0.60 -0.82 -12.43
CA GLN A 177 1.57 -0.65 -13.51
C GLN A 177 2.83 0.03 -12.97
N LEU A 178 3.93 -0.72 -12.92
CA LEU A 178 5.23 -0.23 -12.46
C LEU A 178 6.15 -0.02 -13.67
N PRO A 179 6.92 1.08 -13.72
CA PRO A 179 7.84 1.31 -14.82
C PRO A 179 8.97 0.27 -14.80
N PRO A 180 9.54 -0.08 -15.97
CA PRO A 180 10.70 -0.95 -16.04
C PRO A 180 11.84 -0.41 -15.18
N GLY A 181 12.45 -1.28 -14.37
CA GLY A 181 13.55 -0.89 -13.46
C GLY A 181 13.11 -0.17 -12.17
N TYR A 182 11.81 -0.13 -11.86
CA TYR A 182 11.36 0.25 -10.52
C TYR A 182 11.92 -0.73 -9.47
N CYS A 183 12.48 -0.19 -8.39
CA CYS A 183 12.93 -0.95 -7.23
C CYS A 183 12.35 -0.27 -5.97
N PRO A 184 11.67 -1.01 -5.09
CA PRO A 184 11.07 -0.43 -3.88
C PRO A 184 12.15 0.16 -2.96
N GLU A 185 11.87 1.33 -2.38
CA GLU A 185 12.80 2.07 -1.51
C GLU A 185 13.25 1.25 -0.28
N SER A 186 12.46 0.27 0.18
CA SER A 186 12.81 -0.62 1.28
C SER A 186 13.98 -1.57 0.99
N GLN A 187 14.32 -1.80 -0.29
CA GLN A 187 15.53 -2.56 -0.68
C GLN A 187 16.76 -1.66 -0.88
N ILE A 188 16.62 -0.34 -0.75
CA ILE A 188 17.70 0.62 -1.02
C ILE A 188 18.58 0.85 0.23
N LYS A 189 18.10 0.55 1.44
CA LYS A 189 18.78 0.93 2.69
C LYS A 189 19.48 -0.23 3.40
N GLY A 190 20.70 -0.50 2.96
CA GLY A 190 21.80 -0.80 3.87
C GLY A 190 22.49 0.52 4.21
N GLY A 191 22.04 1.18 5.29
CA GLY A 191 22.55 2.48 5.73
C GLY A 191 21.52 3.61 5.63
N GLU A 192 21.49 4.45 6.66
CA GLU A 192 20.62 5.62 6.86
C GLU A 192 19.22 5.32 7.44
N GLU A 193 19.18 5.33 8.76
CA GLU A 193 18.01 5.48 9.62
C GLU A 193 17.20 6.71 9.18
N ASP A 194 16.08 6.48 8.50
CA ASP A 194 15.06 7.51 8.29
C ASP A 194 14.06 7.40 9.44
N SER A 195 13.92 8.50 10.16
CA SER A 195 13.04 8.67 11.30
C SER A 195 11.58 8.65 10.85
N GLY A 196 11.10 7.48 10.41
CA GLY A 196 9.72 7.26 10.06
C GLY A 196 8.85 7.43 11.30
N GLN A 197 7.85 8.31 11.23
CA GLN A 197 6.83 8.39 12.27
C GLN A 197 6.07 7.05 12.32
N GLU A 198 6.29 6.33 13.41
CA GLU A 198 5.61 5.08 13.69
C GLU A 198 4.14 5.36 14.04
N ILE A 199 3.20 4.78 13.30
CA ILE A 199 1.77 4.96 13.52
C ILE A 199 1.28 3.81 14.40
N GLN A 200 0.92 4.10 15.65
CA GLN A 200 0.25 3.12 16.52
C GLN A 200 -1.19 2.89 16.08
N ALA A 201 -1.55 1.66 15.70
CA ALA A 201 -2.93 1.21 15.65
C ALA A 201 -3.58 1.42 17.03
N ALA A 202 -4.70 2.14 17.08
CA ALA A 202 -5.32 2.45 18.36
C ALA A 202 -5.78 1.15 19.06
N PRO A 203 -5.70 1.05 20.40
CA PRO A 203 -6.30 -0.06 21.12
C PRO A 203 -7.81 -0.07 20.87
N MET A 204 -8.36 -1.25 20.60
CA MET A 204 -9.81 -1.47 20.55
C MET A 204 -10.40 -0.97 21.88
N PRO A 205 -11.47 -0.14 21.90
CA PRO A 205 -12.27 -0.01 23.10
C PRO A 205 -12.88 -1.38 23.38
N GLY A 206 -12.43 -2.01 24.46
CA GLY A 206 -12.94 -3.30 24.91
C GLY A 206 -14.45 -3.24 25.16
N ASP A 207 -15.09 -4.37 24.92
CA ASP A 207 -16.53 -4.59 25.10
C ASP A 207 -17.06 -3.91 26.36
N LEU A 208 -17.91 -2.89 26.18
CA LEU A 208 -18.89 -2.53 27.20
C LEU A 208 -19.95 -3.63 27.17
N VAL A 209 -19.69 -4.70 27.93
CA VAL A 209 -20.70 -5.66 28.34
C VAL A 209 -21.71 -4.88 29.18
N ILE A 210 -22.79 -4.44 28.55
CA ILE A 210 -23.98 -3.96 29.25
C ILE A 210 -24.69 -5.21 29.77
N PHE A 211 -24.35 -5.61 30.99
CA PHE A 211 -25.26 -6.43 31.79
C PHE A 211 -26.29 -5.49 32.41
N SER A 212 -27.55 -5.60 31.98
CA SER A 212 -28.74 -5.41 32.82
C SER A 212 -29.99 -5.79 32.02
N PRO A 213 -31.10 -6.18 32.68
CA PRO A 213 -31.33 -6.16 34.13
C PRO A 213 -31.10 -7.51 34.83
#